data_AF-A0A8T4X3T0-F1
#
_entry.id   AF-A0A8T4X3T0-F1
#
_cell.length_a   1.000
_cell.length_b   1.000
_cell.length_c   1.000
_cell.angle_alpha   90.00
_cell.angle_beta   90.00
_cell.angle_gamma   90.00
#
_symmetry.space_group_name_H-M   'P 1'
#
loop_
_entity.id
_entity.type
_entity.pdbx_description
1 polymer ?
#
loop_
_entity_poly.entity_id
_entity_poly.type
_entity_poly.pdbx_seq_one_letter_code
_entity_poly.pdbx_strand_id
1 'polypeptide(L)'
;MFKKKPALREGVHVFSTKKNGEYYDFIFGVVTGIDGRKVGVNGVIVNPVGLKNKIAQGKAGERSSEILEHPTPDNVVLALVYRVEHENYAEVLDLDKDKCDLIPPKVYAILDGWIRETLPEFINNVLSLPPGPERDESKRVLKHRMDTLVDKNLKRTLYSVCRSLKILN
;
A
#
# COMPACT_ATOMS: atom_id res chain seq x y z
N MET A 1 -26.68 -15.33 -12.10
CA MET A 1 -26.69 -14.59 -10.83
C MET A 1 -26.00 -13.25 -11.06
N PHE A 2 -26.77 -12.18 -11.30
CA PHE A 2 -26.21 -10.86 -11.63
C PHE A 2 -25.55 -10.26 -10.38
N LYS A 3 -24.22 -10.19 -10.36
CA LYS A 3 -23.50 -9.43 -9.33
C LYS A 3 -23.94 -7.96 -9.46
N LYS A 4 -24.67 -7.43 -8.47
CA LYS A 4 -24.91 -5.99 -8.34
C LYS A 4 -23.56 -5.28 -8.46
N LYS A 5 -23.47 -4.27 -9.34
CA LYS A 5 -22.29 -3.42 -9.40
C LYS A 5 -22.04 -2.82 -8.02
N PRO A 6 -20.78 -2.74 -7.55
CA PRO A 6 -20.47 -2.06 -6.30
C PRO A 6 -21.02 -0.63 -6.37
N ALA A 7 -21.73 -0.21 -5.33
CA ALA A 7 -22.26 1.13 -5.20
C ALA A 7 -21.59 1.81 -4.00
N LEU A 8 -21.31 3.10 -4.14
CA LEU A 8 -20.76 3.91 -3.06
C LEU A 8 -21.81 4.03 -1.95
N ARG A 9 -21.45 3.60 -0.74
CA ARG A 9 -22.27 3.63 0.48
C ARG A 9 -21.38 3.47 1.70
N GLU A 10 -21.86 3.80 2.88
CA GLU A 10 -21.12 3.56 4.12
C GLU A 10 -20.67 2.11 4.26
N GLY A 11 -19.47 1.93 4.84
CA GLY A 11 -18.84 0.62 5.04
C GLY A 11 -18.18 0.02 3.80
N VAL A 12 -18.24 0.67 2.62
CA VAL A 12 -17.46 0.22 1.46
C VAL A 12 -16.04 0.74 1.50
N HIS A 13 -15.12 -0.03 0.92
CA HIS A 13 -13.72 0.33 0.85
C HIS A 13 -13.46 1.15 -0.41
N VAL A 14 -12.63 2.17 -0.26
CA VAL A 14 -12.26 3.10 -1.33
C VAL A 14 -10.75 3.25 -1.42
N PHE A 15 -10.29 3.62 -2.61
CA PHE A 15 -8.94 4.08 -2.89
C PHE A 15 -9.00 5.50 -3.45
N SER A 16 -8.13 6.35 -2.96
CA SER A 16 -8.00 7.74 -3.39
C SER A 16 -6.52 8.14 -3.43
N THR A 17 -6.26 9.35 -3.88
CA THR A 17 -4.93 9.88 -4.10
C THR A 17 -4.91 11.36 -3.74
N LYS A 18 -3.85 11.81 -3.08
CA LYS A 18 -3.64 13.22 -2.73
C LYS A 18 -2.32 13.67 -3.30
N LYS A 19 -2.31 14.78 -4.04
CA LYS A 19 -1.07 15.30 -4.64
C LYS A 19 -0.12 15.77 -3.53
N ASN A 20 1.13 15.37 -3.61
CA ASN A 20 2.21 15.72 -2.70
C ASN A 20 3.49 16.03 -3.50
N GLY A 21 3.67 17.31 -3.81
CA GLY A 21 4.72 17.78 -4.71
C GLY A 21 4.46 17.32 -6.15
N GLU A 22 5.44 16.63 -6.73
CA GLU A 22 5.39 16.11 -8.10
C GLU A 22 4.60 14.80 -8.23
N TYR A 23 4.41 14.09 -7.11
CA TYR A 23 3.82 12.75 -7.07
C TYR A 23 2.54 12.71 -6.22
N TYR A 24 1.92 11.54 -6.15
CA TYR A 24 0.75 11.30 -5.34
C TYR A 24 1.08 10.43 -4.12
N ASP A 25 0.52 10.82 -2.99
CA ASP A 25 0.29 9.92 -1.87
C ASP A 25 -1.02 9.17 -2.15
N PHE A 26 -1.13 7.94 -1.66
CA PHE A 26 -2.31 7.12 -1.87
C PHE A 26 -3.04 6.84 -0.57
N ILE A 27 -4.36 6.80 -0.67
CA ILE A 27 -5.28 6.65 0.44
C ILE A 27 -6.06 5.37 0.22
N PHE A 28 -6.21 4.55 1.25
CA PHE A 28 -7.20 3.48 1.27
C PHE A 28 -7.95 3.52 2.61
N GLY A 29 -9.27 3.40 2.53
CA GLY A 29 -10.12 3.62 3.68
C GLY A 29 -11.52 3.06 3.49
N VAL A 30 -12.34 3.29 4.50
CA VAL A 30 -13.74 2.91 4.57
C VAL A 30 -14.59 4.17 4.53
N VAL A 31 -15.65 4.16 3.73
CA VAL A 31 -16.62 5.26 3.70
C VAL A 31 -17.38 5.31 5.01
N THR A 32 -17.38 6.48 5.66
CA THR A 32 -18.05 6.74 6.94
C THR A 32 -19.34 7.55 6.82
N GLY A 33 -19.55 8.24 5.70
CA GLY A 33 -20.76 9.02 5.43
C GLY A 33 -20.77 9.57 4.02
N ILE A 34 -21.97 9.85 3.50
CA ILE A 34 -22.14 10.45 2.16
C ILE A 34 -23.15 11.60 2.27
N ASP A 35 -22.73 12.78 1.83
CA ASP A 35 -23.59 13.96 1.69
C ASP A 35 -23.42 14.54 0.28
N GLY A 36 -24.34 14.16 -0.62
CA GLY A 36 -24.29 14.55 -2.03
C GLY A 36 -22.99 14.09 -2.72
N ARG A 37 -22.12 15.04 -3.05
CA ARG A 37 -20.80 14.80 -3.69
C ARG A 37 -19.64 14.77 -2.68
N LYS A 38 -19.93 14.89 -1.39
CA LYS A 38 -18.96 14.82 -0.29
C LYS A 38 -19.02 13.43 0.36
N VAL A 39 -17.86 12.81 0.55
CA VAL A 39 -17.74 11.45 1.07
C VAL A 39 -16.75 11.44 2.23
N GLY A 40 -17.23 11.15 3.43
CA GLY A 40 -16.36 10.92 4.58
C GLY A 40 -15.61 9.61 4.43
N VAL A 41 -14.30 9.62 4.65
CA VAL A 41 -13.44 8.44 4.57
C VAL A 41 -12.55 8.37 5.80
N ASN A 42 -12.50 7.17 6.42
CA ASN A 42 -11.57 6.86 7.49
C ASN A 42 -10.63 5.72 7.05
N GLY A 43 -9.33 5.89 7.20
CA GLY A 43 -8.34 4.94 6.73
C GLY A 43 -6.91 5.42 6.95
N VAL A 44 -6.06 5.19 5.96
CA VAL A 44 -4.64 5.54 6.00
C VAL A 44 -4.26 6.28 4.73
N ILE A 45 -3.45 7.32 4.87
CA ILE A 45 -2.72 7.96 3.76
C ILE A 45 -1.27 7.52 3.82
N VAL A 46 -0.70 7.14 2.67
CA VAL A 46 0.65 6.60 2.56
C VAL A 46 1.46 7.43 1.58
N ASN A 47 2.62 7.88 2.06
CA ASN A 47 3.66 8.56 1.30
C ASN A 47 4.79 7.55 0.97
N PRO A 48 4.96 7.16 -0.31
CA PRO A 48 5.96 6.19 -0.74
C PRO A 48 7.39 6.77 -0.85
N VAL A 49 7.92 7.31 0.26
CA VAL A 49 9.21 8.02 0.32
C VAL A 49 10.39 7.23 -0.23
N GLY A 50 10.45 5.92 0.01
CA GLY A 50 11.52 5.05 -0.47
C GLY A 50 11.53 4.92 -1.99
N LEU A 51 10.36 4.86 -2.62
CA LEU A 51 10.24 4.82 -4.08
C LEU A 51 10.58 6.17 -4.70
N LYS A 52 10.10 7.29 -4.09
CA LYS A 52 10.46 8.67 -4.47
C LYS A 52 11.99 8.85 -4.49
N ASN A 53 12.67 8.44 -3.42
CA ASN A 53 14.12 8.52 -3.30
C ASN A 53 14.86 7.67 -4.36
N LYS A 54 14.32 6.49 -4.68
CA LYS A 54 14.94 5.60 -5.68
C LYS A 54 14.88 6.19 -7.09
N ILE A 55 13.78 6.87 -7.44
CA ILE A 55 13.66 7.61 -8.71
C ILE A 55 14.64 8.77 -8.76
N ALA A 56 14.69 9.59 -7.70
CA ALA A 56 15.62 10.73 -7.63
C ALA A 56 17.09 10.31 -7.79
N GLN A 57 17.45 9.09 -7.36
CA GLN A 57 18.80 8.52 -7.53
C GLN A 57 19.06 7.92 -8.93
N GLY A 58 18.09 7.92 -9.84
CA GLY A 58 18.20 7.26 -11.16
C GLY A 58 18.27 5.74 -11.09
N LYS A 59 17.82 5.13 -9.98
CA LYS A 59 17.89 3.68 -9.72
C LYS A 59 16.56 2.96 -9.91
N ALA A 60 15.56 3.66 -10.43
CA ALA A 60 14.21 3.16 -10.62
C ALA A 60 13.92 2.99 -12.12
N GLY A 61 13.17 1.94 -12.48
CA GLY A 61 12.66 1.77 -13.84
C GLY A 61 11.35 2.52 -14.06
N GLU A 62 10.91 2.63 -15.31
CA GLU A 62 9.70 3.36 -15.74
C GLU A 62 8.45 3.06 -14.91
N ARG A 63 8.23 1.78 -14.59
CA ARG A 63 7.10 1.33 -13.75
C ARG A 63 7.08 1.98 -12.36
N SER A 64 8.23 2.36 -11.82
CA SER A 64 8.31 3.03 -10.52
C SER A 64 7.74 4.45 -10.59
N SER A 65 8.05 5.18 -11.66
CA SER A 65 7.50 6.52 -11.89
C SER A 65 6.00 6.45 -12.13
N GLU A 66 5.54 5.49 -12.94
CA GLU A 66 4.11 5.26 -13.20
C GLU A 66 3.31 5.08 -11.90
N ILE A 67 3.84 4.33 -10.92
CA ILE A 67 3.15 4.13 -9.63
C ILE A 67 3.01 5.43 -8.85
N LEU A 68 4.00 6.32 -8.92
CA LEU A 68 3.97 7.58 -8.17
C LEU A 68 3.14 8.67 -8.86
N GLU A 69 3.09 8.66 -10.19
CA GLU A 69 2.34 9.62 -11.01
C GLU A 69 0.88 9.18 -11.20
N HIS A 70 0.65 7.87 -11.28
CA HIS A 70 -0.65 7.24 -11.54
C HIS A 70 -0.89 6.04 -10.60
N PRO A 71 -0.96 6.24 -9.27
CA PRO A 71 -1.21 5.16 -8.34
C PRO A 71 -2.61 4.55 -8.55
N THR A 72 -2.64 3.22 -8.54
CA THR A 72 -3.85 2.39 -8.60
C THR A 72 -3.82 1.34 -7.50
N PRO A 73 -4.98 0.85 -7.04
CA PRO A 73 -5.03 -0.20 -6.01
C PRO A 73 -4.17 -1.43 -6.32
N ASP A 74 -4.00 -1.75 -7.61
CA ASP A 74 -3.25 -2.92 -8.07
C ASP A 74 -1.73 -2.69 -8.13
N ASN A 75 -1.27 -1.45 -8.37
CA ASN A 75 0.15 -1.16 -8.56
C ASN A 75 0.86 -0.67 -7.28
N VAL A 76 0.14 -0.12 -6.30
CA VAL A 76 0.74 0.49 -5.10
C VAL A 76 1.41 -0.52 -4.16
N VAL A 77 1.10 -1.82 -4.26
CA VAL A 77 1.81 -2.85 -3.49
C VAL A 77 3.32 -2.81 -3.75
N LEU A 78 3.76 -2.48 -4.98
CA LEU A 78 5.18 -2.33 -5.28
C LEU A 78 5.80 -1.11 -4.59
N ALA A 79 5.03 -0.04 -4.36
CA ALA A 79 5.51 1.09 -3.58
C ALA A 79 5.70 0.72 -2.09
N LEU A 80 4.81 -0.11 -1.55
CA LEU A 80 4.88 -0.62 -0.17
C LEU A 80 6.07 -1.56 0.10
N VAL A 81 6.77 -2.02 -0.95
CA VAL A 81 8.01 -2.79 -0.80
C VAL A 81 9.16 -1.94 -0.25
N TYR A 82 9.15 -0.65 -0.58
CA TYR A 82 10.14 0.30 -0.11
C TYR A 82 9.66 0.97 1.17
N ARG A 83 10.56 1.68 1.87
CA ARG A 83 10.16 2.51 3.01
C ARG A 83 9.00 3.43 2.63
N VAL A 84 8.00 3.48 3.49
CA VAL A 84 6.87 4.40 3.39
C VAL A 84 6.75 5.21 4.67
N GLU A 85 6.04 6.33 4.58
CA GLU A 85 5.52 7.05 5.73
C GLU A 85 4.00 6.98 5.64
N HIS A 86 3.32 6.89 6.77
CA HIS A 86 1.87 6.76 6.77
C HIS A 86 1.25 7.44 7.99
N GLU A 87 0.04 7.94 7.80
CA GLU A 87 -0.73 8.61 8.85
C GLU A 87 -2.19 8.15 8.80
N ASN A 88 -2.89 8.30 9.93
CA ASN A 88 -4.34 8.10 9.95
C ASN A 88 -4.98 9.15 9.05
N TYR A 89 -5.93 8.70 8.23
CA TYR A 89 -6.70 9.56 7.34
C TYR A 89 -8.14 9.61 7.80
N ALA A 90 -8.63 10.80 8.12
CA ALA A 90 -10.02 11.02 8.51
C ALA A 90 -10.48 12.37 7.93
N GLU A 91 -10.75 12.37 6.63
CA GLU A 91 -11.15 13.58 5.89
C GLU A 91 -12.37 13.30 4.99
N VAL A 92 -12.83 14.34 4.31
CA VAL A 92 -13.93 14.30 3.34
C VAL A 92 -13.37 14.46 1.93
N LEU A 93 -13.67 13.50 1.07
CA LEU A 93 -13.39 13.56 -0.37
C LEU A 93 -14.51 14.31 -1.10
N ASP A 94 -14.15 15.17 -2.04
CA ASP A 94 -15.04 15.83 -2.98
C ASP A 94 -15.03 15.08 -4.31
N LEU A 95 -16.12 14.37 -4.64
CA LEU A 95 -16.19 13.54 -5.84
C LEU A 95 -16.08 14.32 -7.16
N ASP A 96 -16.15 15.65 -7.14
CA ASP A 96 -15.94 16.49 -8.31
C ASP A 96 -14.45 16.82 -8.55
N LYS A 97 -13.59 16.55 -7.57
CA LYS A 97 -12.15 16.88 -7.60
C LYS A 97 -11.26 15.68 -7.31
N ASP A 98 -11.68 14.87 -6.35
CA ASP A 98 -10.90 13.79 -5.77
C ASP A 98 -11.26 12.46 -6.42
N LYS A 99 -10.22 11.67 -6.65
CA LYS A 99 -10.37 10.28 -7.04
C LYS A 99 -11.05 9.49 -5.92
N CYS A 100 -12.01 8.64 -6.24
CA CYS A 100 -12.68 7.78 -5.26
C CYS A 100 -13.08 6.45 -5.92
N ASP A 101 -12.12 5.54 -6.01
CA ASP A 101 -12.30 4.24 -6.63
C ASP A 101 -12.80 3.23 -5.60
N LEU A 102 -13.90 2.53 -5.90
CA LEU A 102 -14.34 1.42 -5.05
C LEU A 102 -13.36 0.26 -5.18
N ILE A 103 -12.86 -0.23 -4.05
CA ILE A 103 -11.97 -1.39 -4.01
C ILE A 103 -12.62 -2.60 -3.34
N PRO A 104 -12.34 -3.83 -3.81
CA PRO A 104 -12.81 -5.02 -3.13
C PRO A 104 -12.28 -5.11 -1.69
N PRO A 105 -13.05 -5.64 -0.72
CA PRO A 105 -12.59 -5.83 0.67
C PRO A 105 -11.27 -6.60 0.76
N LYS A 106 -11.06 -7.55 -0.16
CA LYS A 106 -9.81 -8.31 -0.26
C LYS A 106 -8.60 -7.43 -0.62
N VAL A 107 -8.77 -6.46 -1.52
CA VAL A 107 -7.69 -5.54 -1.91
C VAL A 107 -7.39 -4.60 -0.73
N TYR A 108 -8.43 -4.04 -0.11
CA TYR A 108 -8.28 -3.22 1.09
C TYR A 108 -7.54 -3.97 2.20
N ALA A 109 -7.96 -5.19 2.55
CA ALA A 109 -7.33 -5.98 3.61
C ALA A 109 -5.85 -6.28 3.34
N ILE A 110 -5.45 -6.40 2.07
CA ILE A 110 -4.04 -6.51 1.71
C ILE A 110 -3.34 -5.17 1.99
N LEU A 111 -3.81 -4.06 1.41
CA LEU A 111 -3.18 -2.75 1.55
C LEU A 111 -3.08 -2.28 3.01
N ASP A 112 -4.18 -2.39 3.75
CA ASP A 112 -4.22 -2.14 5.19
C ASP A 112 -3.27 -3.07 5.95
N GLY A 113 -3.29 -4.36 5.62
CA GLY A 113 -2.39 -5.34 6.22
C GLY A 113 -0.91 -5.02 6.03
N TRP A 114 -0.51 -4.46 4.88
CA TRP A 114 0.88 -4.03 4.68
C TRP A 114 1.32 -2.99 5.69
N ILE A 115 0.46 -2.01 5.97
CA ILE A 115 0.76 -0.93 6.92
C ILE A 115 0.60 -1.41 8.37
N ARG A 116 -0.53 -2.02 8.70
CA ARG A 116 -0.88 -2.47 10.06
C ARG A 116 0.11 -3.50 10.60
N GLU A 117 0.69 -4.32 9.72
CA GLU A 117 1.68 -5.33 10.09
C GLU A 117 3.13 -4.83 9.93
N THR A 118 3.32 -3.56 9.55
CA THR A 118 4.63 -2.89 9.44
C THR A 118 5.58 -3.63 8.50
N LEU A 119 5.03 -4.19 7.41
CA LEU A 119 5.77 -5.02 6.44
C LEU A 119 6.83 -4.23 5.64
N PRO A 120 6.57 -2.98 5.19
CA PRO A 120 7.58 -2.18 4.52
C PRO A 120 8.88 -2.07 5.31
N GLU A 121 8.80 -1.93 6.64
CA GLU A 121 9.94 -1.78 7.54
C GLU A 121 10.74 -3.08 7.66
N PHE A 122 10.07 -4.22 7.82
CA PHE A 122 10.74 -5.53 7.84
C PHE A 122 11.49 -5.80 6.54
N ILE A 123 10.89 -5.48 5.39
CA ILE A 123 11.55 -5.63 4.10
C ILE A 123 12.72 -4.66 3.98
N ASN A 124 12.52 -3.39 4.34
CA ASN A 124 13.56 -2.38 4.28
C ASN A 124 14.77 -2.77 5.13
N ASN A 125 14.58 -3.32 6.33
CA ASN A 125 15.67 -3.81 7.20
C ASN A 125 16.50 -4.93 6.54
N VAL A 126 15.87 -5.77 5.71
CA VAL A 126 16.61 -6.80 4.95
C VAL A 126 17.35 -6.22 3.75
N LEU A 127 16.73 -5.24 3.07
CA LEU A 127 17.27 -4.68 1.83
C LEU A 127 18.33 -3.60 2.05
N SER A 128 18.32 -2.93 3.20
CA SER A 128 19.30 -1.89 3.56
C SER A 128 20.64 -2.47 4.02
N LEU A 129 20.65 -3.74 4.46
CA LEU A 129 21.85 -4.40 4.99
C LEU A 129 22.67 -5.10 3.90
N PRO A 130 24.01 -5.05 3.98
CA PRO A 130 24.88 -5.85 3.14
C PRO A 130 24.75 -7.34 3.48
N PRO A 131 25.16 -8.27 2.59
CA PRO A 131 25.25 -9.70 2.93
C PRO A 131 26.08 -9.93 4.19
N GLY A 132 25.52 -10.63 5.17
CA GLY A 132 26.16 -10.91 6.46
C GLY A 132 25.18 -11.32 7.56
N PRO A 133 25.68 -11.56 8.79
CA PRO A 133 24.88 -12.08 9.89
C PRO A 133 23.66 -11.23 10.25
N GLU A 134 23.79 -9.89 10.21
CA GLU A 134 22.69 -8.97 10.51
C GLU A 134 21.56 -9.05 9.48
N ARG A 135 21.92 -9.19 8.20
CA ARG A 135 20.95 -9.38 7.12
C ARG A 135 20.26 -10.73 7.24
N ASP A 136 21.01 -11.78 7.61
CA ASP A 136 20.45 -13.12 7.79
C ASP A 136 19.48 -13.16 8.98
N GLU A 137 19.80 -12.46 10.07
CA GLU A 137 18.86 -12.29 11.19
C GLU A 137 17.61 -11.52 10.76
N SER A 138 17.75 -10.41 10.04
CA SER A 138 16.61 -9.65 9.51
C SER A 138 15.72 -10.52 8.61
N LYS A 139 16.32 -11.41 7.80
CA LYS A 139 15.57 -12.39 6.99
C LYS A 139 14.78 -13.38 7.85
N ARG A 140 15.36 -13.88 8.96
CA ARG A 140 14.66 -14.77 9.89
C ARG A 140 13.48 -14.07 10.55
N VAL A 141 13.66 -12.83 11.00
CA VAL A 141 12.61 -12.02 11.61
C VAL A 141 11.46 -11.79 10.62
N LEU A 142 11.76 -11.36 9.39
CA LEU A 142 10.75 -11.18 8.35
C LEU A 142 10.02 -12.50 8.02
N LYS A 143 10.75 -13.63 7.95
CA LYS A 143 10.15 -14.95 7.72
C LYS A 143 9.22 -15.35 8.87
N HIS A 144 9.63 -15.15 10.12
CA HIS A 144 8.78 -15.42 11.28
C HIS A 144 7.53 -14.55 11.27
N ARG A 145 7.66 -13.25 10.95
CA ARG A 145 6.49 -12.37 10.81
C ARG A 145 5.54 -12.87 9.73
N MET A 146 6.06 -13.21 8.55
CA MET A 146 5.26 -13.79 7.46
C MET A 146 4.55 -15.09 7.87
N ASP A 147 5.22 -15.95 8.64
CA ASP A 147 4.65 -17.24 9.06
C ASP A 147 3.50 -17.07 10.06
N THR A 148 3.53 -16.03 10.88
CA THR A 148 2.53 -15.70 11.90
C THR A 148 1.35 -14.86 11.39
N LEU A 149 1.37 -14.41 10.13
CA LEU A 149 0.24 -13.69 9.52
C LEU A 149 -1.02 -14.56 9.44
N VAL A 150 -2.12 -14.05 9.98
CA VAL A 150 -3.44 -14.70 9.98
C VAL A 150 -4.11 -14.57 8.61
N ASP A 151 -4.02 -13.41 7.96
CA ASP A 151 -4.63 -13.19 6.64
C ASP A 151 -3.87 -13.95 5.54
N LYS A 152 -4.53 -14.94 4.94
CA LYS A 152 -3.94 -15.80 3.90
C LYS A 152 -3.58 -15.05 2.63
N ASN A 153 -4.33 -14.00 2.27
CA ASN A 153 -4.05 -13.22 1.08
C ASN A 153 -2.83 -12.33 1.29
N LEU A 154 -2.75 -11.65 2.44
CA LEU A 154 -1.58 -10.86 2.81
C LEU A 154 -0.32 -11.74 2.88
N LYS A 155 -0.40 -12.89 3.56
CA LYS A 155 0.70 -13.85 3.63
C LYS A 155 1.18 -14.28 2.24
N ARG A 156 0.25 -14.62 1.35
CA ARG A 156 0.57 -15.02 -0.04
C ARG A 156 1.24 -13.89 -0.82
N THR A 157 0.74 -12.66 -0.70
CA THR A 157 1.31 -11.50 -1.37
C THR A 157 2.72 -11.19 -0.84
N LEU A 158 2.91 -11.21 0.48
CA LEU A 158 4.22 -11.04 1.11
C LEU A 158 5.22 -12.11 0.67
N TYR A 159 4.81 -13.38 0.61
CA TYR A 159 5.65 -14.47 0.13
C TYR A 159 6.08 -14.24 -1.34
N SER A 160 5.15 -13.85 -2.20
CA SER A 160 5.44 -13.55 -3.61
C SER A 160 6.45 -12.41 -3.76
N VAL A 161 6.31 -11.35 -2.95
CA VAL A 161 7.24 -10.22 -2.93
C VAL A 161 8.62 -10.64 -2.41
N CYS A 162 8.67 -11.38 -1.30
CA CYS A 162 9.96 -11.81 -0.75
C CYS A 162 10.73 -12.73 -1.72
N ARG A 163 10.02 -13.56 -2.50
CA ARG A 163 10.64 -14.36 -3.58
C ARG A 163 11.14 -13.50 -4.73
N SER A 164 10.36 -12.51 -5.20
CA SER A 164 10.80 -11.64 -6.30
C SER A 164 12.03 -10.79 -5.91
N LEU A 165 12.14 -10.43 -4.63
CA LEU A 165 13.29 -9.72 -4.06
C LEU A 165 14.48 -10.61 -3.72
N LYS A 166 14.39 -11.93 -3.93
CA LYS A 166 15.42 -12.92 -3.54
C LYS A 166 15.76 -12.87 -2.04
N ILE A 167 14.77 -12.53 -1.22
CA ILE A 167 14.85 -12.60 0.25
C ILE A 167 14.67 -14.04 0.70
N LEU A 168 13.65 -14.71 0.13
CA LEU A 168 13.39 -16.13 0.31
C LEU A 168 13.90 -16.86 -0.93
N ASN A 169 14.80 -17.81 -0.72
CA ASN A 169 15.26 -18.75 -1.75
C ASN A 169 14.23 -19.87 -1.91
#